data_AF-A0A1A0IUA9-F1
#
_entry.id   AF-A0A1A0IUA9-F1
#
_cell.length_a   1.000
_cell.length_b   1.000
_cell.length_c   1.000
_cell.angle_alpha   90.00
_cell.angle_beta   90.00
_cell.angle_gamma   90.00
#
_symmetry.space_group_name_H-M   'P 1'
#
loop_
_entity.id
_entity.type
_entity.pdbx_description
1 polymer ?
#
loop_
_entity_poly.entity_id
_entity_poly.type
_entity_poly.pdbx_seq_one_letter_code
_entity_poly.pdbx_strand_id
1 'polypeptide(L)'
;MPAADGADRKATFVADPGVPSAVPSRPPRKPRPVTKESPIAFRGRPGTRARLAKRAGNRALSVVVEAAVDAYLGRKVVDVDPTLRAALSEELAAIADRLAEIEHQEVGIGRNRNQLQLFVNRYRELPVTIAVEMSEENRLHEAVLAELAAIRDRLDHLIDASAVAA
;
A
#
# COMPACT_ATOMS: atom_id res chain seq x y z
N MET A 1 -58.83 -37.42 27.05
CA MET A 1 -58.10 -38.38 27.90
C MET A 1 -58.40 -39.77 27.36
N PRO A 2 -57.44 -40.64 26.96
CA PRO A 2 -55.95 -40.64 27.06
C PRO A 2 -55.26 -40.36 25.67
N ALA A 3 -54.06 -39.78 25.51
CA ALA A 3 -52.67 -40.20 25.83
C ALA A 3 -52.29 -41.55 25.19
N ALA A 4 -51.19 -41.82 24.48
CA ALA A 4 -49.96 -41.17 24.01
C ALA A 4 -49.59 -41.92 22.67
N ASP A 5 -48.62 -41.63 21.82
CA ASP A 5 -47.18 -41.67 22.08
C ASP A 5 -46.40 -41.49 20.75
N GLY A 6 -45.21 -40.86 20.83
CA GLY A 6 -44.00 -41.01 19.98
C GLY A 6 -44.07 -40.96 18.44
N ALA A 7 -43.12 -40.36 17.71
CA ALA A 7 -41.91 -39.67 18.09
C ALA A 7 -41.39 -38.87 16.88
N ASP A 8 -41.12 -37.59 17.13
CA ASP A 8 -40.28 -36.73 16.31
C ASP A 8 -38.88 -37.34 16.17
N ARG A 9 -38.48 -37.65 14.93
CA ARG A 9 -37.08 -37.95 14.61
C ARG A 9 -36.29 -36.64 14.55
N LYS A 10 -35.98 -36.06 15.71
CA LYS A 10 -34.84 -35.14 15.84
C LYS A 10 -33.57 -35.97 15.77
N ALA A 11 -32.76 -35.72 14.74
CA ALA A 11 -31.42 -36.26 14.64
C ALA A 11 -30.58 -35.71 15.81
N THR A 12 -30.38 -36.56 16.81
CA THR A 12 -29.45 -36.34 17.91
C THR A 12 -28.03 -36.46 17.35
N PHE A 13 -27.37 -35.34 17.10
CA PHE A 13 -25.92 -35.31 16.95
C PHE A 13 -25.32 -35.72 18.28
N VAL A 14 -24.74 -36.92 18.34
CA VAL A 14 -23.93 -37.38 19.45
C VAL A 14 -22.65 -36.55 19.44
N ALA A 15 -22.49 -35.72 20.48
CA ALA A 15 -21.24 -35.04 20.76
C ALA A 15 -20.23 -36.09 21.28
N ASP A 16 -19.19 -36.33 20.50
CA ASP A 16 -18.05 -37.16 20.87
C ASP A 16 -17.23 -36.41 21.96
N PRO A 17 -16.98 -36.99 23.14
CA PRO A 17 -16.27 -36.32 24.20
C PRO A 17 -14.76 -36.56 24.07
N GLY A 18 -14.04 -35.51 23.70
CA GLY A 18 -12.65 -35.32 24.10
C GLY A 18 -11.62 -35.45 23.00
N VAL A 19 -11.18 -34.30 22.48
CA VAL A 19 -9.78 -33.87 22.53
C VAL A 19 -9.79 -32.32 22.45
N PRO A 20 -9.33 -31.57 23.46
CA PRO A 20 -9.02 -30.16 23.24
C PRO A 20 -7.75 -30.10 22.39
N SER A 21 -7.91 -29.77 21.11
CA SER A 21 -6.79 -29.40 20.24
C SER A 21 -6.27 -28.04 20.70
N ALA A 22 -5.43 -28.07 21.74
CA ALA A 22 -4.67 -26.92 22.21
C ALA A 22 -3.68 -26.54 21.11
N VAL A 23 -4.04 -25.56 20.29
CA VAL A 23 -3.10 -24.85 19.42
C VAL A 23 -2.02 -24.28 20.35
N PRO A 24 -0.73 -24.66 20.22
CA PRO A 24 0.30 -24.07 21.04
C PRO A 24 0.39 -22.57 20.70
N SER A 25 -0.06 -21.73 21.64
CA SER A 25 0.14 -20.29 21.57
C SER A 25 1.63 -20.01 21.64
N ARG A 26 2.23 -19.81 20.48
CA ARG A 26 3.62 -19.40 20.36
C ARG A 26 3.73 -18.04 21.09
N PRO A 27 4.62 -17.89 22.09
CA PRO A 27 4.76 -16.60 22.77
C PRO A 27 5.15 -15.53 21.74
N PRO A 28 4.65 -14.29 21.88
CA PRO A 28 4.93 -13.22 20.93
C PRO A 28 6.45 -13.02 20.87
N ARG A 29 7.02 -13.25 19.69
CA ARG A 29 8.41 -12.91 19.42
C ARG A 29 8.53 -11.40 19.61
N LYS A 30 9.30 -10.97 20.62
CA LYS A 30 9.71 -9.57 20.76
C LYS A 30 10.24 -9.11 19.39
N PRO A 31 9.80 -7.96 18.85
CA PRO A 31 10.33 -7.45 17.60
C PRO A 31 11.84 -7.27 17.79
N ARG A 32 12.61 -7.96 16.96
CA ARG A 32 14.07 -7.81 16.92
C ARG A 32 14.33 -6.35 16.51
N PRO A 33 15.11 -5.55 17.26
CA PRO A 33 15.48 -4.22 16.78
C PRO A 33 16.34 -4.42 15.52
N VAL A 34 15.79 -4.03 14.36
CA VAL A 34 16.44 -4.18 13.04
C VAL A 34 17.47 -3.07 12.78
N THR A 35 17.75 -2.19 13.75
CA THR A 35 18.58 -0.99 13.54
C THR A 35 19.99 -1.11 14.14
N LYS A 36 20.61 -2.30 14.09
CA LYS A 36 22.08 -2.37 14.24
C LYS A 36 22.69 -2.40 12.85
N GLU A 37 22.81 -1.22 12.26
CA GLU A 37 23.60 -1.02 11.07
C GLU A 37 25.00 -1.60 11.30
N SER A 38 25.45 -2.43 10.37
CA SER A 38 26.76 -3.05 10.47
C SER A 38 27.83 -2.00 10.18
N PRO A 39 28.86 -1.85 11.05
CA PRO A 39 29.90 -0.86 10.82
C PRO A 39 30.65 -1.16 9.53
N ILE A 40 30.55 -0.27 8.55
CA ILE A 40 31.29 -0.36 7.28
C ILE A 40 32.74 0.08 7.54
N ALA A 41 33.69 -0.81 7.25
CA ALA A 41 35.12 -0.50 7.41
C ALA A 41 35.61 0.42 6.27
N PHE A 42 35.64 1.73 6.51
CA PHE A 42 36.20 2.69 5.56
C PHE A 42 37.73 2.76 5.65
N ARG A 43 38.42 2.40 4.56
CA ARG A 43 39.88 2.53 4.41
C ARG A 43 40.22 3.71 3.50
N GLY A 44 40.18 4.91 4.07
CA GLY A 44 40.59 6.13 3.36
C GLY A 44 42.10 6.20 3.11
N ARG A 45 42.51 7.02 2.13
CA ARG A 45 43.93 7.33 1.89
C ARG A 45 44.59 7.95 3.14
N PRO A 46 45.91 7.83 3.32
CA PRO A 46 46.63 8.50 4.40
C PRO A 46 46.25 10.00 4.50
N GLY A 47 45.93 10.47 5.71
CA GLY A 47 45.51 11.86 5.97
C GLY A 47 44.02 12.17 5.77
N THR A 48 43.22 11.25 5.18
CA THR A 48 41.77 11.46 4.99
C THR A 48 41.03 11.58 6.32
N ARG A 49 41.37 10.75 7.30
CA ARG A 49 40.80 10.80 8.66
C ARG A 49 41.08 12.13 9.36
N ALA A 50 42.28 12.68 9.22
CA ALA A 50 42.64 13.97 9.80
C ALA A 50 41.86 15.14 9.16
N ARG A 51 41.69 15.10 7.83
CA ARG A 51 40.87 16.08 7.11
C ARG A 51 39.39 16.02 7.49
N LEU A 52 38.85 14.81 7.65
CA LEU A 52 37.47 14.60 8.11
C LEU A 52 37.28 15.04 9.56
N ALA A 53 38.24 14.75 10.45
CA ALA A 53 38.20 15.21 11.85
C ALA A 53 38.20 16.74 11.95
N LYS A 54 39.03 17.42 11.14
CA LYS A 54 39.04 18.88 11.06
C LYS A 54 37.71 19.46 10.57
N ARG A 55 37.01 18.78 9.66
CA ARG A 55 35.68 19.19 9.17
C ARG A 55 34.55 18.86 10.15
N ALA A 56 34.69 17.78 10.91
CA ALA A 56 33.67 17.35 11.86
C ALA A 56 33.58 18.27 13.08
N GLY A 57 34.69 18.85 13.53
CA GLY A 57 34.71 19.71 14.73
C GLY A 57 34.14 18.95 15.93
N ASN A 58 33.02 19.43 16.47
CA ASN A 58 32.32 18.81 17.61
C ASN A 58 31.29 17.72 17.21
N ARG A 59 31.11 17.45 15.91
CA ARG A 59 30.15 16.43 15.41
C ARG A 59 30.80 15.06 15.33
N ALA A 60 30.00 14.01 15.41
CA ALA A 60 30.46 12.65 15.16
C ALA A 60 30.94 12.49 13.71
N LEU A 61 32.10 11.85 13.54
CA LEU A 61 32.69 11.59 12.22
C LEU A 61 31.76 10.78 11.30
N SER A 62 30.97 9.85 11.87
CA SER A 62 29.99 9.05 11.13
C SER A 62 28.96 9.92 10.42
N VAL A 63 28.35 10.87 11.12
CA VAL A 63 27.32 11.78 10.60
C VAL A 63 27.88 12.64 9.45
N VAL A 64 29.14 13.05 9.54
CA VAL A 64 29.79 13.85 8.49
C VAL A 64 30.12 13.01 7.26
N VAL A 65 30.50 11.75 7.45
CA VAL A 65 30.74 10.81 6.35
C VAL A 65 29.43 10.44 5.68
N GLU A 66 28.38 10.14 6.44
CA GLU A 66 27.02 9.85 5.96
C GLU A 66 26.48 10.99 5.12
N ALA A 67 26.46 12.23 5.65
CA ALA A 67 26.02 13.40 4.90
C ALA A 67 26.86 13.66 3.63
N ALA A 68 28.17 13.33 3.65
CA ALA A 68 29.03 13.48 2.48
C ALA A 68 28.77 12.39 1.43
N VAL A 69 28.46 11.17 1.86
CA VAL A 69 28.05 10.05 0.99
C VAL A 69 26.69 10.34 0.39
N ASP A 70 25.71 10.80 1.17
CA ASP A 70 24.39 11.19 0.69
C ASP A 70 24.46 12.35 -0.30
N ALA A 71 25.29 13.36 -0.01
CA ALA A 71 25.51 14.46 -0.95
C ALA A 71 26.27 14.03 -2.21
N TYR A 72 27.11 12.99 -2.12
CA TYR A 72 27.81 12.43 -3.28
C TYR A 72 26.87 11.58 -4.13
N LEU A 73 26.08 10.70 -3.51
CA LEU A 73 25.05 9.91 -4.15
C LEU A 73 23.97 10.81 -4.75
N GLY A 74 23.50 11.82 -4.03
CA GLY A 74 22.57 12.82 -4.55
C GLY A 74 23.12 13.54 -5.78
N ARG A 75 24.40 13.91 -5.80
CA ARG A 75 25.05 14.48 -7.00
C ARG A 75 25.21 13.47 -8.14
N LYS A 76 25.56 12.22 -7.82
CA LYS A 76 25.69 11.15 -8.82
C LYS A 76 24.35 10.70 -9.40
N VAL A 77 23.29 10.78 -8.62
CA VAL A 77 21.90 10.57 -9.06
C VAL A 77 21.40 11.78 -9.86
N VAL A 78 21.86 12.99 -9.57
CA VAL A 78 21.65 14.17 -10.44
C VAL A 78 22.44 14.06 -11.75
N ASP A 79 23.58 13.37 -11.75
CA ASP A 79 24.33 13.01 -12.98
C ASP A 79 23.67 11.86 -13.78
N VAL A 80 22.50 11.32 -13.35
CA VAL A 80 21.68 10.46 -14.22
C VAL A 80 21.29 11.28 -15.44
N ASP A 81 21.45 10.67 -16.62
CA ASP A 81 21.32 11.31 -17.92
C ASP A 81 20.15 12.32 -17.95
N PRO A 82 20.40 13.63 -18.10
CA PRO A 82 19.36 14.65 -18.01
C PRO A 82 18.24 14.44 -19.05
N THR A 83 18.55 13.80 -20.18
CA THR A 83 17.56 13.36 -21.16
C THR A 83 16.66 12.24 -20.66
N LEU A 84 17.20 11.23 -19.97
CA LEU A 84 16.40 10.18 -19.33
C LEU A 84 15.49 10.75 -18.24
N ARG A 85 16.00 11.70 -17.44
CA ARG A 85 15.20 12.36 -16.40
C ARG A 85 14.06 13.18 -16.99
N ALA A 86 14.31 13.92 -18.08
CA ALA A 86 13.27 14.70 -18.74
C ALA A 86 12.18 13.79 -19.33
N ALA A 87 12.56 12.70 -20.00
CA ALA A 87 11.63 11.72 -20.55
C ALA A 87 10.77 11.06 -19.46
N LEU A 88 11.38 10.58 -18.37
CA LEU A 88 10.64 10.00 -17.25
C LEU A 88 9.71 11.03 -16.57
N SER A 89 10.13 12.28 -16.47
CA SER A 89 9.29 13.34 -15.90
C SER A 89 8.04 13.61 -16.73
N GLU A 90 8.14 13.57 -18.06
CA GLU A 90 7.01 13.75 -18.96
C GLU A 90 5.99 12.60 -18.83
N GLU A 91 6.49 11.35 -18.81
CA GLU A 91 5.64 10.18 -18.65
C GLU A 91 4.95 10.14 -17.27
N LEU A 92 5.67 10.48 -16.20
CA LEU A 92 5.11 10.55 -14.85
C LEU A 92 4.11 11.71 -14.70
N ALA A 93 4.33 12.83 -15.38
CA ALA A 93 3.36 13.95 -15.39
C ALA A 93 2.03 13.51 -16.02
N ALA A 94 2.07 12.81 -17.15
CA ALA A 94 0.85 12.30 -17.79
C ALA A 94 0.08 11.29 -16.89
N ILE A 95 0.81 10.46 -16.14
CA ILE A 95 0.19 9.55 -15.15
C ILE A 95 -0.42 10.35 -13.99
N ALA A 96 0.26 11.38 -13.50
CA ALA A 96 -0.23 12.23 -12.42
C ALA A 96 -1.52 12.98 -12.82
N ASP A 97 -1.56 13.53 -14.03
CA ASP A 97 -2.76 14.19 -14.56
C ASP A 97 -3.95 13.21 -14.64
N ARG A 98 -3.70 11.96 -15.10
CA ARG A 98 -4.75 10.95 -15.14
C ARG A 98 -5.23 10.53 -13.75
N LEU A 99 -4.34 10.44 -12.77
CA LEU A 99 -4.71 10.17 -11.38
C LEU A 99 -5.58 11.29 -10.79
N ALA A 100 -5.27 12.56 -11.09
CA ALA A 100 -6.08 13.69 -10.65
C ALA A 100 -7.49 13.65 -11.25
N GLU A 101 -7.62 13.24 -12.51
CA GLU A 101 -8.92 13.05 -13.15
C GLU A 101 -9.72 11.91 -12.49
N ILE A 102 -9.08 10.78 -12.21
CA ILE A 102 -9.70 9.65 -11.50
C ILE A 102 -10.15 10.06 -10.09
N GLU A 103 -9.32 10.82 -9.36
CA GLU A 103 -9.70 11.34 -8.04
C GLU A 103 -10.98 12.18 -8.12
N HIS A 104 -11.08 13.05 -9.13
CA HIS A 104 -12.28 13.85 -9.34
C HIS A 104 -13.53 12.98 -9.61
N GLN A 105 -13.39 11.94 -10.43
CA GLN A 105 -14.47 11.00 -10.73
C GLN A 105 -14.91 10.20 -9.50
N GLU A 106 -13.98 9.68 -8.70
CA GLU A 106 -14.27 8.95 -7.45
C GLU A 106 -15.01 9.82 -6.44
N VAL A 107 -14.62 11.09 -6.30
CA VAL A 107 -15.35 12.02 -5.43
C VAL A 107 -16.78 12.23 -5.92
N GLY A 108 -17.01 12.26 -7.24
CA GLY A 108 -18.34 12.32 -7.85
C GLY A 108 -19.20 11.10 -7.51
N ILE A 109 -18.67 9.91 -7.80
CA ILE A 109 -19.32 8.61 -7.53
C ILE A 109 -19.63 8.47 -6.03
N GLY A 110 -18.69 8.81 -5.16
CA GLY A 110 -18.86 8.76 -3.72
C GLY A 110 -19.99 9.67 -3.21
N ARG A 111 -20.11 10.88 -3.77
CA ARG A 111 -21.23 11.80 -3.46
C ARG A 111 -22.57 11.22 -3.91
N ASN A 112 -22.66 10.70 -5.13
CA ASN A 112 -23.88 10.10 -5.67
C ASN A 112 -24.30 8.89 -4.85
N ARG A 113 -23.36 8.01 -4.52
CA ARG A 113 -23.60 6.84 -3.67
C ARG A 113 -24.11 7.23 -2.28
N ASN A 114 -23.53 8.26 -1.67
CA ASN A 114 -24.00 8.75 -0.37
C ASN A 114 -25.42 9.33 -0.46
N GLN A 115 -25.76 10.05 -1.53
CA GLN A 115 -27.11 10.55 -1.76
C GLN A 115 -28.13 9.41 -1.92
N LEU A 116 -27.79 8.39 -2.72
CA LEU A 116 -28.63 7.19 -2.88
C LEU A 116 -28.82 6.47 -1.55
N GLN A 117 -27.75 6.33 -0.75
CA GLN A 117 -27.85 5.70 0.57
C GLN A 117 -28.77 6.49 1.52
N LEU A 118 -28.65 7.82 1.54
CA LEU A 118 -29.51 8.69 2.34
C LEU A 118 -30.97 8.60 1.90
N PHE A 119 -31.22 8.54 0.59
CA PHE A 119 -32.55 8.35 0.04
C PHE A 119 -33.13 7.00 0.47
N VAL A 120 -32.38 5.90 0.30
CA VAL A 120 -32.80 4.55 0.67
C VAL A 120 -33.12 4.44 2.16
N ASN A 121 -32.34 5.10 3.01
CA ASN A 121 -32.55 5.09 4.45
C ASN A 121 -33.75 5.95 4.90
N ARG A 122 -34.19 6.92 4.09
CA ARG A 122 -35.23 7.89 4.45
C ARG A 122 -36.63 7.39 4.12
N TYR A 123 -36.81 6.70 3.00
CA TYR A 123 -38.12 6.34 2.49
C TYR A 123 -38.44 4.86 2.77
N ARG A 124 -39.67 4.60 3.24
CA ARG A 124 -40.15 3.25 3.55
C ARG A 124 -40.40 2.42 2.29
N GLU A 125 -40.78 3.08 1.21
CA GLU A 125 -41.01 2.47 -0.11
C GLU A 125 -39.99 3.03 -1.08
N LEU A 126 -39.34 2.13 -1.83
CA LEU A 126 -38.28 2.48 -2.77
C LEU A 126 -38.83 2.49 -4.21
N PRO A 127 -38.52 3.52 -5.00
CA PRO A 127 -38.75 3.51 -6.44
C PRO A 127 -37.97 2.36 -7.09
N VAL A 128 -38.57 1.72 -8.10
CA VAL A 128 -37.95 0.64 -8.89
C VAL A 128 -36.68 1.14 -9.62
N THR A 129 -36.58 2.45 -9.88
CA THR A 129 -35.44 3.06 -10.58
C THR A 129 -34.15 3.07 -9.75
N ILE A 130 -34.22 3.03 -8.42
CA ILE A 130 -33.04 3.06 -7.55
C ILE A 130 -32.12 1.86 -7.79
N ALA A 131 -32.68 0.69 -8.10
CA ALA A 131 -31.87 -0.48 -8.43
C ALA A 131 -31.05 -0.27 -9.72
N VAL A 132 -31.61 0.44 -10.70
CA VAL A 132 -30.92 0.79 -11.96
C VAL A 132 -29.82 1.79 -11.66
N GLU A 133 -30.13 2.87 -10.94
CA GLU A 133 -29.16 3.92 -10.57
C GLU A 133 -27.98 3.34 -9.76
N MET A 134 -28.24 2.45 -8.79
CA MET A 134 -27.17 1.76 -8.05
C MET A 134 -26.31 0.85 -8.94
N SER A 135 -26.91 0.18 -9.93
CA SER A 135 -26.17 -0.68 -10.86
C SER A 135 -25.26 0.13 -11.80
N GLU A 136 -25.72 1.31 -12.23
CA GLU A 136 -24.94 2.22 -13.06
C GLU A 136 -23.74 2.79 -12.29
N GLU A 137 -23.96 3.25 -11.05
CA GLU A 137 -22.88 3.74 -10.19
C GLU A 137 -21.84 2.65 -9.87
N ASN A 138 -22.28 1.41 -9.61
CA ASN A 138 -21.35 0.29 -9.43
C ASN A 138 -20.52 0.03 -10.71
N ARG A 139 -21.14 0.10 -11.88
CA ARG A 139 -20.42 -0.06 -13.17
C ARG A 139 -19.39 1.04 -13.39
N LEU A 140 -19.72 2.29 -13.04
CA LEU A 140 -18.79 3.42 -13.12
C LEU A 140 -17.60 3.23 -12.17
N HIS A 141 -17.87 2.80 -10.93
CA HIS A 141 -16.80 2.52 -9.97
C HIS A 141 -15.90 1.36 -10.40
N GLU A 142 -16.47 0.27 -10.94
CA GLU A 142 -15.68 -0.83 -11.50
C GLU A 142 -14.78 -0.38 -12.66
N ALA A 143 -15.26 0.53 -13.51
CA ALA A 143 -14.46 1.12 -14.57
C ALA A 143 -13.28 1.91 -14.01
N VAL A 144 -13.48 2.72 -12.97
CA VAL A 144 -12.41 3.46 -12.29
C VAL A 144 -11.37 2.50 -11.68
N LEU A 145 -11.81 1.43 -11.02
CA LEU A 145 -10.89 0.43 -10.48
C LEU A 145 -10.04 -0.24 -11.57
N ALA A 146 -10.63 -0.50 -12.74
CA ALA A 146 -9.90 -1.03 -13.89
C ALA A 146 -8.87 -0.03 -14.43
N GLU A 147 -9.20 1.26 -14.48
CA GLU A 147 -8.25 2.31 -14.87
C GLU A 147 -7.08 2.44 -13.88
N LEU A 148 -7.35 2.38 -12.57
CA LEU A 148 -6.30 2.38 -11.54
C LEU A 148 -5.38 1.16 -11.65
N ALA A 149 -5.93 -0.02 -11.96
CA ALA A 149 -5.13 -1.21 -12.22
C ALA A 149 -4.23 -1.02 -13.44
N ALA A 150 -4.74 -0.46 -14.53
CA ALA A 150 -3.94 -0.17 -15.73
C ALA A 150 -2.83 0.86 -15.47
N ILE A 151 -3.09 1.90 -14.65
CA ILE A 151 -2.06 2.86 -14.23
C ILE A 151 -0.98 2.17 -13.41
N ARG A 152 -1.38 1.28 -12.49
CA ARG A 152 -0.44 0.51 -11.68
C ARG A 152 0.44 -0.38 -12.57
N ASP A 153 -0.14 -1.12 -13.49
CA ASP A 153 0.62 -1.98 -14.42
C ASP A 153 1.60 -1.14 -15.26
N ARG A 154 1.18 0.05 -15.70
CA ARG A 154 2.06 0.99 -16.40
C ARG A 154 3.22 1.47 -15.53
N LEU A 155 2.98 1.79 -14.27
CA LEU A 155 4.03 2.18 -13.33
C LEU A 155 4.99 1.03 -13.04
N ASP A 156 4.48 -0.18 -12.83
CA ASP A 156 5.29 -1.38 -12.61
C ASP A 156 6.19 -1.65 -13.83
N HIS A 157 5.65 -1.50 -15.06
CA HIS A 157 6.45 -1.59 -16.29
C HIS A 157 7.55 -0.53 -16.38
N LEU A 158 7.29 0.72 -15.96
CA LEU A 158 8.31 1.77 -15.94
C LEU A 158 9.42 1.47 -14.92
N ILE A 159 9.04 0.92 -13.76
CA ILE A 159 9.99 0.50 -12.72
C ILE A 159 10.87 -0.63 -13.25
N ASP A 160 10.29 -1.68 -13.83
CA ASP A 160 11.02 -2.82 -14.37
C ASP A 160 11.94 -2.41 -15.54
N ALA A 161 11.45 -1.57 -16.45
CA ALA A 161 12.26 -1.04 -17.55
C ALA A 161 13.46 -0.22 -17.03
N SER A 162 13.27 0.57 -15.96
CA SER A 162 14.35 1.34 -15.34
C SER A 162 15.36 0.46 -14.58
N ALA A 163 14.92 -0.67 -14.04
CA ALA A 163 15.77 -1.62 -13.33
C ALA A 163 16.62 -2.49 -14.28
N VAL A 164 16.16 -2.73 -15.50
CA VAL A 164 16.90 -3.47 -16.54
C VAL A 164 17.94 -2.57 -17.25
N ALA A 165 17.72 -1.26 -17.27
CA ALA A 165 18.63 -0.29 -17.89
C ALA A 165 19.80 0.16 -16.99
N ALA A 166 19.79 -0.18 -15.70
CA ALA A 166 20.80 0.16 -14.70
C ALA A 166 21.80 -0.98 -14.45
#